data_AF-A0A7S2VKE4-F1
#
_entry.id   AF-A0A7S2VKE4-F1
#
_cell.length_a   1.000
_cell.length_b   1.000
_cell.length_c   1.000
_cell.angle_alpha   90.00
_cell.angle_beta   90.00
_cell.angle_gamma   90.00
#
_symmetry.space_group_name_H-M   'P 1'
#
loop_
_entity.id
_entity.type
_entity.pdbx_description
1 polymer ?
#
loop_
_entity_poly.entity_id
_entity_poly.type
_entity_poly.pdbx_seq_one_letter_code
_entity_poly.pdbx_strand_id
1 'polypeptide(L)'
;MAELEGSSLVLSGDGKGCVSAWSLQLGRSSEEPEHYFEAHSGAICAIIALKSGRLPEVIEEREWPEDDSPAGKARRRSEVPSADLQGLPPPPRPSLMSRLCACCSSKSAAAGLPKAASREKSKAHRHWMVATAGEDGAVRIWRWSVGSGKNKSACHVTFIVEWIADSASPLNACLELPDGHLAVCQKDCADVMLLDPSSAVVRWVLYGHTAQVS
;
A
#
# COMPACT_ATOMS: atom_id res chain seq x y z
N MET A 1 13.53 -5.86 -7.20
CA MET A 1 13.18 -6.97 -6.29
C MET A 1 13.09 -6.40 -4.89
N ALA A 2 12.14 -6.84 -4.05
CA ALA A 2 12.01 -6.39 -2.67
C ALA A 2 11.69 -7.56 -1.74
N GLU A 3 12.37 -7.65 -0.61
CA GLU A 3 12.06 -8.63 0.44
C GLU A 3 11.09 -8.02 1.46
N LEU A 4 10.04 -8.76 1.80
CA LEU A 4 9.08 -8.35 2.82
C LEU A 4 9.60 -8.80 4.19
N GLU A 5 10.26 -7.88 4.89
CA GLU A 5 10.99 -8.16 6.14
C GLU A 5 10.12 -8.91 7.17
N GLY A 6 10.63 -10.03 7.68
CA GLY A 6 9.92 -10.85 8.64
C GLY A 6 8.80 -11.72 8.03
N SER A 7 8.75 -11.83 6.70
CA SER A 7 8.04 -12.88 5.96
C SER A 7 9.02 -13.76 5.19
N SER A 8 8.52 -14.84 4.57
CA SER A 8 9.26 -15.64 3.60
C SER A 8 9.05 -15.17 2.16
N LEU A 9 8.43 -13.99 1.93
CA LEU A 9 8.07 -13.51 0.61
C LEU A 9 9.12 -12.57 0.04
N VAL A 10 9.39 -12.77 -1.25
CA VAL A 10 10.15 -11.84 -2.07
C VAL A 10 9.34 -11.44 -3.28
N LEU A 11 9.35 -10.14 -3.58
CA LEU A 11 8.64 -9.53 -4.68
C LEU A 11 9.59 -9.27 -5.85
N SER A 12 9.17 -9.62 -7.06
CA SER A 12 9.84 -9.26 -8.30
C SER A 12 8.88 -8.53 -9.23
N GLY A 13 9.42 -7.62 -10.04
CA GLY A 13 8.70 -6.98 -11.12
C GLY A 13 9.27 -7.47 -12.44
N ASP A 14 8.44 -7.50 -13.46
CA ASP A 14 8.85 -7.90 -14.80
C ASP A 14 8.79 -6.75 -15.83
N GLY A 15 9.23 -7.05 -17.05
CA GLY A 15 9.21 -6.12 -18.17
C GLY A 15 7.82 -5.87 -18.77
N LYS A 16 6.76 -6.49 -18.21
CA LYS A 16 5.37 -6.34 -18.66
C LYS A 16 4.52 -5.59 -17.65
N GLY A 17 5.12 -5.09 -16.56
CA GLY A 17 4.40 -4.33 -15.56
C GLY A 17 3.74 -5.18 -14.48
N CYS A 18 4.09 -6.46 -14.39
CA CYS A 18 3.50 -7.37 -13.41
C CYS A 18 4.40 -7.56 -12.19
N VAL A 19 3.77 -7.69 -11.03
CA VAL A 19 4.43 -8.02 -9.76
C VAL A 19 4.14 -9.47 -9.42
N SER A 20 5.20 -10.21 -9.12
CA SER A 20 5.15 -11.59 -8.66
C SER A 20 5.66 -11.70 -7.23
N ALA A 21 4.95 -12.43 -6.38
CA ALA A 21 5.38 -12.76 -5.02
C ALA A 21 5.83 -14.22 -4.95
N TRP A 22 7.03 -14.44 -4.44
CA TRP A 22 7.68 -15.74 -4.36
C TRP A 22 7.90 -16.13 -2.92
N SER A 23 7.58 -17.36 -2.57
CA SER A 23 7.83 -17.90 -1.24
C SER A 23 9.17 -18.60 -1.20
N LEU A 24 10.03 -18.15 -0.30
CA LEU A 24 11.36 -18.73 -0.04
C LEU A 24 11.33 -19.80 1.05
N GLN A 25 10.16 -20.30 1.43
CA GLN A 25 10.10 -21.39 2.41
C GLN A 25 10.86 -22.61 1.89
N LEU A 26 11.85 -23.07 2.66
CA LEU A 26 12.66 -24.24 2.30
C LEU A 26 11.77 -25.44 1.95
N GLY A 27 12.04 -26.06 0.81
CA GLY A 27 11.31 -27.24 0.32
C GLY A 27 10.05 -26.93 -0.51
N ARG A 28 9.69 -25.65 -0.67
CA ARG A 28 8.69 -25.18 -1.64
C ARG A 28 9.36 -24.29 -2.69
N SER A 29 10.24 -24.86 -3.51
CA SER A 29 10.59 -24.20 -4.78
C SER A 29 9.36 -24.31 -5.69
N SER A 30 8.47 -23.34 -5.57
CA SER A 30 7.34 -23.21 -6.48
C SER A 30 7.84 -22.64 -7.79
N GLU A 31 7.59 -23.32 -8.90
CA GLU A 31 7.81 -22.74 -10.24
C GLU A 31 6.86 -21.58 -10.52
N GLU A 32 5.72 -21.54 -9.81
CA GLU A 32 4.70 -20.50 -9.92
C GLU A 32 4.74 -19.53 -8.73
N PRO A 33 4.50 -18.22 -8.94
CA PRO A 33 4.43 -17.28 -7.84
C PRO A 33 3.19 -17.52 -6.96
N GLU A 34 3.30 -17.27 -5.66
CA GLU A 34 2.15 -17.34 -4.74
C GLU A 34 1.08 -16.29 -5.07
N HIS A 35 1.52 -15.15 -5.61
CA HIS A 35 0.64 -14.08 -6.05
C HIS A 35 1.21 -13.38 -7.29
N TYR A 36 0.33 -12.99 -8.20
CA TYR A 36 0.70 -12.32 -9.44
C TYR A 36 -0.41 -11.36 -9.85
N PHE A 37 -0.05 -10.12 -10.19
CA PHE A 37 -0.99 -9.13 -10.71
C PHE A 37 -0.28 -8.09 -11.57
N GLU A 38 -1.04 -7.44 -12.45
CA GLU A 38 -0.59 -6.32 -13.27
C GLU A 38 -0.63 -5.04 -12.43
N ALA A 39 0.53 -4.44 -12.23
CA ALA A 39 0.71 -3.23 -11.45
C ALA A 39 0.93 -1.99 -12.32
N HIS A 40 1.50 -2.14 -13.51
CA HIS A 40 1.82 -1.08 -14.46
C HIS A 40 1.48 -1.52 -15.89
N SER A 41 1.21 -0.57 -16.78
CA SER A 41 1.00 -0.85 -18.22
C SER A 41 2.30 -0.97 -19.03
N GLY A 42 3.46 -0.89 -18.36
CA GLY A 42 4.80 -1.00 -18.93
C GLY A 42 5.78 -1.59 -17.91
N ALA A 43 7.08 -1.71 -18.26
CA ALA A 43 8.04 -2.40 -17.41
C ALA A 43 8.13 -1.79 -16.00
N ILE A 44 8.27 -2.64 -14.98
CA ILE A 44 8.54 -2.18 -13.62
C ILE A 44 10.03 -1.87 -13.48
N CYS A 45 10.37 -0.61 -13.20
CA CYS A 45 11.75 -0.17 -13.01
C CYS A 45 12.21 -0.28 -11.55
N ALA A 46 11.29 -0.21 -10.57
CA ALA A 46 11.62 -0.37 -9.16
C ALA A 46 10.48 -1.02 -8.36
N ILE A 47 10.86 -1.82 -7.35
CA ILE A 47 9.98 -2.33 -6.30
C ILE A 47 10.70 -2.12 -4.97
N ILE A 48 10.03 -1.49 -4.01
CA ILE A 48 10.62 -1.08 -2.73
C ILE A 48 9.65 -1.45 -1.61
N ALA A 49 10.10 -2.26 -0.64
CA ALA A 49 9.39 -2.43 0.62
C ALA A 49 9.67 -1.21 1.50
N LEU A 50 8.62 -0.43 1.79
CA LEU A 50 8.73 0.83 2.52
C LEU A 50 8.92 0.56 4.00
N LYS A 51 9.91 1.22 4.59
CA LYS A 51 10.29 1.06 6.00
C LYS A 51 9.81 2.21 6.86
N SER A 52 9.57 3.38 6.27
CA SER A 52 9.11 4.54 6.99
C SER A 52 7.61 4.46 7.30
N GLY A 53 7.24 4.79 8.54
CA GLY A 53 5.85 4.89 8.98
C GLY A 53 5.10 6.12 8.48
N ARG A 54 5.56 6.77 7.39
CA ARG A 54 4.89 7.96 6.83
C ARG A 54 3.54 7.66 6.20
N LEU A 55 3.33 6.41 5.80
CA LEU A 55 2.03 5.96 5.38
C LEU A 55 1.15 5.80 6.60
N PRO A 56 -0.06 6.38 6.61
CA PRO A 56 -0.99 6.12 7.68
C PRO A 56 -1.24 4.62 7.75
N GLU A 57 -0.90 4.01 8.90
CA GLU A 57 -1.40 2.69 9.29
C GLU A 57 -2.95 2.67 9.21
N VAL A 58 -3.55 3.88 9.30
CA VAL A 58 -4.95 4.24 9.08
C VAL A 58 -5.39 4.09 7.62
N ILE A 59 -5.48 2.85 7.17
CA ILE A 59 -6.76 2.42 6.59
C ILE A 59 -7.34 1.61 7.74
N GLU A 60 -8.43 2.10 8.33
CA GLU A 60 -9.20 1.36 9.34
C GLU A 60 -9.17 -0.11 8.95
N GLU A 61 -8.77 -0.96 9.90
CA GLU A 61 -8.98 -2.39 9.84
C GLU A 61 -10.49 -2.61 9.67
N ARG A 62 -10.98 -2.45 8.45
CA ARG A 62 -12.29 -2.95 8.09
C ARG A 62 -12.07 -4.44 8.13
N GLU A 63 -12.51 -5.04 9.24
CA GLU A 63 -12.51 -6.48 9.43
C GLU A 63 -12.93 -7.10 8.11
N TRP A 64 -12.01 -7.88 7.55
CA TRP A 64 -12.28 -8.64 6.36
C TRP A 64 -13.48 -9.51 6.68
N PRO A 65 -14.59 -9.43 5.93
CA PRO A 65 -15.61 -10.45 6.05
C PRO A 65 -14.90 -11.77 5.75
N GLU A 66 -14.84 -12.65 6.76
CA GLU A 66 -14.55 -14.05 6.50
C GLU A 66 -15.55 -14.48 5.42
N ASP A 67 -15.05 -14.99 4.30
CA ASP A 67 -15.86 -15.38 3.16
C ASP A 67 -16.67 -16.63 3.51
N ASP A 68 -17.71 -16.44 4.31
CA ASP A 68 -18.77 -17.40 4.58
C ASP A 68 -19.90 -17.16 3.59
N SER A 69 -19.59 -17.22 2.29
CA SER A 69 -20.61 -17.19 1.24
C SER A 69 -21.14 -18.61 0.97
N PRO A 70 -22.31 -19.02 1.48
CA PRO A 70 -23.01 -20.16 0.94
C PRO A 70 -23.59 -19.77 -0.43
N ALA A 71 -23.33 -20.64 -1.40
CA ALA A 71 -23.81 -20.52 -2.77
C ALA A 71 -25.30 -20.18 -2.87
N GLY A 72 -25.61 -19.19 -3.72
CA GLY A 72 -26.84 -19.13 -4.50
C GLY A 72 -28.07 -18.56 -3.81
N LYS A 73 -28.47 -17.35 -4.24
CA LYS A 73 -29.82 -17.12 -4.81
C LYS A 73 -29.90 -15.73 -5.44
N ALA A 74 -30.02 -15.74 -6.76
CA ALA A 74 -30.42 -14.59 -7.55
C ALA A 74 -31.76 -14.05 -7.04
N ARG A 75 -31.80 -12.75 -6.72
CA ARG A 75 -33.06 -12.01 -6.53
C ARG A 75 -33.11 -10.85 -7.51
N ARG A 76 -34.14 -10.92 -8.36
CA ARG A 76 -34.53 -9.98 -9.41
C ARG A 76 -34.57 -8.55 -8.89
N ARG A 77 -34.04 -7.60 -9.67
CA ARG A 77 -34.23 -6.16 -9.47
C ARG A 77 -35.27 -5.68 -10.49
N SER A 78 -36.41 -5.20 -9.99
CA SER A 78 -37.45 -4.51 -10.75
C SER A 78 -37.09 -3.05 -10.99
N GLU A 79 -37.63 -2.50 -12.09
CA GLU A 79 -37.38 -1.17 -12.62
C GLU A 79 -37.99 -0.01 -11.79
N VAL A 80 -37.52 1.17 -12.19
CA VAL A 80 -37.52 2.57 -11.67
C VAL A 80 -38.94 3.19 -11.51
N PRO A 81 -39.10 4.39 -10.89
CA PRO A 81 -38.91 5.64 -11.65
C PRO A 81 -38.38 6.89 -10.91
N SER A 82 -37.69 7.69 -11.73
CA SER A 82 -37.42 9.14 -11.73
C SER A 82 -38.16 10.05 -10.73
N ALA A 83 -37.39 10.91 -10.04
CA ALA A 83 -37.85 12.21 -9.56
C ALA A 83 -36.67 13.20 -9.47
N ASP A 84 -36.75 14.28 -10.25
CA ASP A 84 -36.01 15.52 -10.07
C ASP A 84 -36.32 16.13 -8.69
N LEU A 85 -35.33 16.74 -8.04
CA LEU A 85 -35.50 17.97 -7.25
C LEU A 85 -34.12 18.53 -6.82
N GLN A 86 -33.89 19.74 -7.34
CA GLN A 86 -32.96 20.81 -6.99
C GLN A 86 -32.36 20.83 -5.56
N GLY A 87 -31.08 21.24 -5.51
CA GLY A 87 -30.52 22.09 -4.45
C GLY A 87 -29.89 21.39 -3.25
N LEU A 88 -28.63 20.94 -3.39
CA LEU A 88 -27.79 20.55 -2.25
C LEU A 88 -26.81 21.70 -1.88
N PRO A 89 -26.70 22.10 -0.61
CA PRO A 89 -25.70 23.07 -0.17
C PRO A 89 -24.29 22.47 -0.21
N PRO A 90 -23.24 23.29 -0.38
CA PRO A 90 -21.86 22.79 -0.42
C PRO A 90 -21.44 22.18 0.93
N PRO A 91 -20.58 21.14 0.93
CA PRO A 91 -20.16 20.48 2.16
C PRO A 91 -19.33 21.42 3.05
N PRO A 92 -19.44 21.30 4.39
CA PRO A 92 -18.64 22.08 5.31
C PRO A 92 -17.16 21.68 5.22
N ARG A 93 -16.28 22.69 5.27
CA ARG A 93 -14.83 22.52 5.36
C ARG A 93 -14.48 21.76 6.65
N PRO A 94 -13.58 20.75 6.63
CA PRO A 94 -13.15 20.11 7.86
C PRO A 94 -12.32 21.08 8.70
N SER A 95 -12.76 21.32 9.93
CA SER A 95 -12.04 22.04 10.96
C SER A 95 -10.94 21.16 11.58
N LEU A 96 -9.77 21.75 11.78
CA LEU A 96 -8.65 21.15 12.51
C LEU A 96 -9.03 20.89 13.97
N MET A 97 -9.13 19.62 14.35
CA MET A 97 -9.05 19.18 15.74
C MET A 97 -8.02 18.06 15.83
N SER A 98 -6.80 18.47 16.19
CA SER A 98 -5.70 17.60 16.57
C SER A 98 -6.10 16.80 17.83
N ARG A 99 -6.24 15.49 17.70
CA ARG A 99 -6.25 14.58 18.86
C ARG A 99 -4.94 13.82 18.89
N LEU A 100 -4.10 14.23 19.83
CA LEU A 100 -2.96 13.46 20.32
C LEU A 100 -3.47 12.11 20.82
N CYS A 101 -3.00 11.00 20.23
CA CYS A 101 -3.22 9.67 20.76
C CYS A 101 -1.95 9.19 21.47
N ALA A 102 -2.16 8.72 22.70
CA ALA A 102 -1.14 8.34 23.65
C ALA A 102 -0.68 6.90 23.42
N CYS A 103 0.59 6.73 23.03
CA CYS A 103 1.35 5.49 23.22
C CYS A 103 2.82 5.81 23.51
N CYS A 104 3.05 6.57 24.58
CA CYS A 104 4.34 6.66 25.26
C CYS A 104 4.08 6.63 26.76
N SER A 105 4.06 5.43 27.35
CA SER A 105 4.22 5.26 28.79
C SER A 105 4.98 3.97 29.06
N SER A 106 6.30 4.08 28.97
CA SER A 106 7.21 3.25 29.76
C SER A 106 6.90 3.44 31.25
N LYS A 107 6.65 2.30 31.94
CA LYS A 107 6.86 2.03 33.36
C LYS A 107 6.59 3.15 34.37
N SER A 108 5.52 3.00 35.15
CA SER A 108 5.60 3.20 36.60
C SER A 108 4.57 2.36 37.34
N ALA A 109 4.93 1.93 38.55
CA ALA A 109 4.24 0.95 39.36
C ALA A 109 3.10 1.54 40.21
N ALA A 110 2.09 0.70 40.48
CA ALA A 110 1.44 0.45 41.78
C ALA A 110 -0.11 0.40 41.74
N ALA A 111 -0.61 -0.74 42.22
CA ALA A 111 -1.90 -1.01 42.87
C ALA A 111 -3.22 -0.76 42.11
N GLY A 112 -3.95 -1.86 41.85
CA GLY A 112 -5.40 -1.85 41.61
C GLY A 112 -5.84 -2.73 40.45
N LEU A 113 -6.00 -4.05 40.68
CA LEU A 113 -6.69 -4.95 39.74
C LEU A 113 -8.20 -4.64 39.69
N PRO A 114 -8.78 -4.67 38.49
CA PRO A 114 -9.99 -5.45 38.26
C PRO A 114 -9.70 -6.66 37.37
N LYS A 115 -10.35 -7.77 37.74
CA LYS A 115 -10.26 -9.08 37.09
C LYS A 115 -10.94 -9.07 35.70
N ALA A 116 -10.23 -9.69 34.76
CA ALA A 116 -10.72 -10.47 33.62
C ALA A 116 -11.82 -9.86 32.74
N ALA A 117 -11.39 -9.08 31.74
CA ALA A 117 -11.95 -9.19 30.40
C ALA A 117 -10.90 -9.91 29.54
N SER A 118 -11.33 -10.97 28.85
CA SER A 118 -10.52 -11.83 27.99
C SER A 118 -9.72 -11.00 27.00
N ARG A 119 -8.40 -10.96 27.21
CA ARG A 119 -7.45 -10.45 26.24
C ARG A 119 -7.32 -11.51 25.14
N GLU A 120 -8.31 -11.55 24.24
CA GLU A 120 -8.12 -12.14 22.92
C GLU A 120 -6.89 -11.46 22.33
N LYS A 121 -5.81 -12.22 22.23
CA LYS A 121 -4.61 -11.78 21.52
C LYS A 121 -5.03 -11.66 20.06
N SER A 122 -5.42 -10.46 19.64
CA SER A 122 -5.51 -10.12 18.23
C SER A 122 -4.20 -10.61 17.60
N LYS A 123 -4.31 -11.58 16.69
CA LYS A 123 -3.18 -11.98 15.86
C LYS A 123 -2.88 -10.74 15.05
N ALA A 124 -1.84 -10.00 15.43
CA ALA A 124 -1.38 -8.86 14.66
C ALA A 124 -1.10 -9.35 13.24
N HIS A 125 -1.98 -8.99 12.31
CA HIS A 125 -1.76 -9.25 10.90
C HIS A 125 -0.61 -8.34 10.47
N ARG A 126 0.56 -8.94 10.23
CA ARG A 126 1.69 -8.18 9.66
C ARG A 126 1.28 -7.72 8.27
N HIS A 127 1.46 -6.43 8.05
CA HIS A 127 1.31 -5.83 6.74
C HIS A 127 2.59 -5.08 6.37
N TRP A 128 2.83 -4.96 5.07
CA TRP A 128 3.94 -4.22 4.47
C TRP A 128 3.38 -3.21 3.49
N MET A 129 4.04 -2.07 3.39
CA MET A 129 3.77 -1.12 2.32
C MET A 129 4.84 -1.31 1.25
N VAL A 130 4.42 -1.34 -0.01
CA VAL A 130 5.32 -1.58 -1.14
C VAL A 130 5.08 -0.49 -2.18
N ALA A 131 6.13 0.18 -2.62
CA ALA A 131 6.09 1.06 -3.77
C ALA A 131 6.54 0.32 -5.03
N THR A 132 5.84 0.53 -6.14
CA THR A 132 6.26 0.10 -7.47
C THR A 132 6.32 1.31 -8.39
N ALA A 133 7.37 1.40 -9.19
CA ALA A 133 7.55 2.44 -10.21
C ALA A 133 7.71 1.79 -11.58
N GLY A 134 7.14 2.40 -12.62
CA GLY A 134 7.14 1.80 -13.96
C GLY A 134 7.28 2.77 -15.11
N GLU A 135 7.43 2.21 -16.31
CA GLU A 135 7.56 2.93 -17.58
C GLU A 135 6.27 3.63 -18.02
N ASP A 136 5.15 3.39 -17.35
CA ASP A 136 3.90 4.11 -17.52
C ASP A 136 3.90 5.49 -16.84
N GLY A 137 5.02 5.88 -16.24
CA GLY A 137 5.18 7.17 -15.56
C GLY A 137 4.55 7.23 -14.17
N ALA A 138 4.12 6.09 -13.63
CA ALA A 138 3.43 6.04 -12.35
C ALA A 138 4.28 5.44 -11.23
N VAL A 139 4.07 5.93 -10.01
CA VAL A 139 4.43 5.25 -8.76
C VAL A 139 3.15 4.83 -8.06
N ARG A 140 3.05 3.55 -7.72
CA ARG A 140 1.89 2.98 -7.01
C ARG A 140 2.31 2.40 -5.68
N ILE A 141 1.50 2.63 -4.67
CA ILE A 141 1.69 2.12 -3.31
C ILE A 141 0.65 1.04 -3.03
N TRP A 142 1.13 -0.07 -2.49
CA TRP A 142 0.35 -1.26 -2.20
C TRP A 142 0.50 -1.64 -0.74
N ARG A 143 -0.59 -2.08 -0.12
CA ARG A 143 -0.55 -2.78 1.16
C ARG A 143 -0.55 -4.27 0.89
N TRP A 144 0.45 -4.96 1.45
CA TRP A 144 0.60 -6.40 1.42
C TRP A 144 0.30 -6.95 2.80
N SER A 145 -0.53 -7.97 2.92
CA SER A 145 -0.71 -8.70 4.18
C SER A 145 -0.65 -10.20 3.92
N VAL A 146 -0.05 -10.93 4.84
CA VAL A 146 0.10 -12.38 4.72
C VAL A 146 -0.62 -13.03 5.89
N GLY A 147 -1.66 -13.81 5.59
CA GLY A 147 -2.38 -14.59 6.59
C GLY A 147 -1.52 -15.72 7.15
N SER A 148 -1.52 -15.89 8.47
CA SER A 148 -0.84 -17.00 9.16
C SER A 148 -1.77 -18.21 9.35
N GLY A 149 -2.47 -18.63 8.27
CA GLY A 149 -3.42 -19.74 8.28
C GLY A 149 -2.74 -21.12 8.15
N LYS A 150 -3.34 -22.17 8.72
CA LYS A 150 -2.82 -23.56 8.65
C LYS A 150 -2.87 -24.16 7.24
N ASN A 151 -3.70 -23.62 6.34
CA ASN A 151 -3.85 -24.07 4.97
C ASN A 151 -3.71 -22.86 4.04
N LYS A 152 -2.55 -22.77 3.37
CA LYS A 152 -2.12 -21.71 2.45
C LYS A 152 -1.98 -20.32 3.10
N SER A 153 -0.79 -19.75 2.99
CA SER A 153 -0.54 -18.33 3.25
C SER A 153 -1.29 -17.54 2.19
N ALA A 154 -2.51 -17.07 2.51
CA ALA A 154 -3.23 -16.16 1.64
C ALA A 154 -2.52 -14.80 1.72
N CYS A 155 -1.85 -14.43 0.63
CA CYS A 155 -1.33 -13.09 0.45
C CYS A 155 -2.46 -12.21 -0.07
N HIS A 156 -2.75 -11.11 0.63
CA HIS A 156 -3.71 -10.11 0.20
C HIS A 156 -2.97 -8.84 -0.19
N VAL A 157 -3.33 -8.27 -1.34
CA VAL A 157 -2.75 -7.04 -1.85
C VAL A 157 -3.85 -6.02 -2.09
N THR A 158 -3.65 -4.82 -1.57
CA THR A 158 -4.60 -3.71 -1.69
C THR A 158 -3.89 -2.50 -2.28
N PHE A 159 -4.44 -1.93 -3.34
CA PHE A 159 -4.00 -0.66 -3.88
C PHE A 159 -4.32 0.49 -2.91
N ILE A 160 -3.37 1.40 -2.70
CA ILE A 160 -3.49 2.47 -1.71
C ILE A 160 -3.54 3.82 -2.40
N VAL A 161 -2.50 4.15 -3.16
CA VAL A 161 -2.39 5.43 -3.83
C VAL A 161 -1.49 5.31 -5.06
N GLU A 162 -1.74 6.18 -6.02
CA GLU A 162 -0.96 6.35 -7.23
C GLU A 162 -0.56 7.81 -7.38
N TRP A 163 0.68 8.02 -7.79
CA TRP A 163 1.16 9.26 -8.36
C TRP A 163 1.51 9.01 -9.82
N ILE A 164 1.15 9.93 -10.71
CA ILE A 164 1.47 9.88 -12.13
C ILE A 164 2.26 11.15 -12.49
N ALA A 165 3.35 10.96 -13.21
CA ALA A 165 4.10 12.05 -13.85
C ALA A 165 3.19 12.92 -14.73
N ASP A 166 3.39 14.25 -14.72
CA ASP A 166 2.58 15.19 -15.51
C ASP A 166 2.50 14.85 -17.00
N SER A 167 3.56 14.24 -17.55
CA SER A 167 3.65 13.82 -18.95
C SER A 167 3.46 12.31 -19.18
N ALA A 168 3.16 11.54 -18.13
CA ALA A 168 3.27 10.08 -18.13
C ALA A 168 4.63 9.58 -18.70
N SER A 169 5.69 10.39 -18.58
CA SER A 169 7.02 10.02 -19.03
C SER A 169 7.52 8.82 -18.21
N PRO A 170 8.17 7.83 -18.85
CA PRO A 170 8.64 6.63 -18.17
C PRO A 170 9.50 6.96 -16.94
N LEU A 171 9.26 6.26 -15.84
CA LEU A 171 10.17 6.35 -14.69
C LEU A 171 11.35 5.41 -14.91
N ASN A 172 12.54 5.84 -14.53
CA ASN A 172 13.74 5.01 -14.63
C ASN A 172 14.32 4.60 -13.27
N ALA A 173 14.04 5.36 -12.21
CA ALA A 173 14.48 5.02 -10.85
C ALA A 173 13.51 5.53 -9.79
N CYS A 174 13.42 4.78 -8.68
CA CYS A 174 12.68 5.17 -7.48
C CYS A 174 13.43 4.66 -6.24
N LEU A 175 13.46 5.45 -5.17
CA LEU A 175 14.13 5.12 -3.91
C LEU A 175 13.37 5.70 -2.71
N GLU A 176 13.27 4.94 -1.62
CA GLU A 176 12.82 5.49 -0.33
C GLU A 176 13.95 6.22 0.39
N LEU A 177 13.71 7.46 0.78
CA LEU A 177 14.62 8.27 1.59
C LEU A 177 14.46 7.95 3.09
N PRO A 178 15.49 8.21 3.92
CA PRO A 178 15.41 7.96 5.37
C PRO A 178 14.29 8.71 6.08
N ASP A 179 13.85 9.83 5.51
CA ASP A 179 12.74 10.60 6.03
C ASP A 179 11.37 10.06 5.64
N GLY A 180 11.31 9.06 4.75
CA GLY A 180 10.10 8.40 4.29
C GLY A 180 9.44 8.98 3.04
N HIS A 181 10.08 9.94 2.36
CA HIS A 181 9.67 10.32 1.01
C HIS A 181 10.23 9.36 -0.03
N LEU A 182 9.64 9.37 -1.22
CA LEU A 182 10.19 8.67 -2.38
C LEU A 182 10.90 9.66 -3.29
N ALA A 183 12.17 9.41 -3.59
CA ALA A 183 12.87 10.07 -4.68
C ALA A 183 12.57 9.34 -5.99
N VAL A 184 12.11 10.07 -7.00
CA VAL A 184 11.71 9.53 -8.29
C VAL A 184 12.40 10.28 -9.41
N CYS A 185 12.95 9.50 -10.35
CA CYS A 185 13.57 10.02 -11.56
C CYS A 185 12.72 9.62 -12.78
N GLN A 186 12.57 10.57 -13.68
CA GLN A 186 11.95 10.34 -14.99
C GLN A 186 13.03 10.16 -16.05
N LYS A 187 12.72 9.33 -17.03
CA LYS A 187 13.54 9.16 -18.22
C LYS A 187 13.63 10.48 -18.98
N ASP A 188 14.82 10.78 -19.50
CA ASP A 188 15.13 12.00 -20.25
C ASP A 188 14.94 13.32 -19.45
N CYS A 189 14.76 13.23 -18.13
CA CYS A 189 14.67 14.38 -17.22
C CYS A 189 15.86 14.42 -16.26
N ALA A 190 16.42 15.61 -16.03
CA ALA A 190 17.50 15.81 -15.07
C ALA A 190 16.99 16.06 -13.64
N ASP A 191 15.69 16.24 -13.48
CA ASP A 191 15.07 16.61 -12.22
C ASP A 191 14.74 15.36 -11.40
N VAL A 192 14.92 15.45 -10.08
CA VAL A 192 14.51 14.41 -9.15
C VAL A 192 13.34 14.92 -8.32
N MET A 193 12.21 14.21 -8.37
CA MET A 193 11.02 14.58 -7.60
C MET A 193 11.01 13.84 -6.26
N LEU A 194 10.71 14.57 -5.19
CA LEU A 194 10.49 13.99 -3.87
C LEU A 194 8.98 13.91 -3.60
N LEU A 195 8.46 12.68 -3.59
CA LEU A 195 7.06 12.37 -3.38
C LEU A 195 6.78 12.04 -1.92
N ASP A 196 5.66 12.54 -1.41
CA ASP A 196 5.07 12.05 -0.17
C ASP A 196 4.17 10.83 -0.49
N PRO A 197 4.57 9.61 -0.08
CA PRO A 197 3.84 8.39 -0.43
C PRO A 197 2.45 8.33 0.21
N SER A 198 2.15 9.13 1.23
CA SER A 198 0.83 9.15 1.87
C SER A 198 -0.22 9.94 1.09
N SER A 199 0.22 10.90 0.29
CA SER A 199 -0.66 11.84 -0.40
C SER A 199 -0.47 11.84 -1.92
N ALA A 200 0.55 11.13 -2.43
CA ALA A 200 0.94 11.19 -3.84
C ALA A 200 1.21 12.62 -4.33
N VAL A 201 1.74 13.47 -3.45
CA VAL A 201 2.08 14.86 -3.77
C VAL A 201 3.59 15.02 -3.89
N VAL A 202 4.03 15.68 -4.97
CA VAL A 202 5.41 16.15 -5.11
C VAL A 202 5.65 17.28 -4.10
N ARG A 203 6.54 17.06 -3.14
CA ARG A 203 6.91 18.03 -2.11
C ARG A 203 8.04 18.94 -2.56
N TRP A 204 9.01 18.36 -3.26
CA TRP A 204 10.16 19.08 -3.77
C TRP A 204 10.58 18.54 -5.13
N VAL A 205 11.22 19.40 -5.91
CA VAL A 205 11.96 19.05 -7.11
C VAL A 205 13.41 19.47 -6.89
N LEU A 206 14.32 18.51 -7.02
CA LEU A 206 15.75 18.75 -6.88
C LEU A 206 16.32 19.01 -8.27
N TYR A 207 16.85 20.21 -8.43
CA TYR A 207 17.55 20.65 -9.64
C TYR A 207 19.07 20.58 -9.42
N GLY A 208 19.82 20.27 -10.47
CA GLY A 208 21.28 20.35 -10.41
C GLY A 208 22.01 19.38 -11.34
N HIS A 209 21.33 18.32 -11.78
CA HIS A 209 21.87 17.47 -12.83
C HIS A 209 21.68 18.14 -14.21
N THR A 210 22.61 17.85 -15.12
CA THR A 210 22.54 18.33 -16.51
C THR A 210 22.04 17.25 -17.47
N ALA A 211 21.76 16.05 -16.96
CA ALA A 211 21.35 14.86 -17.71
C ALA A 211 20.54 13.93 -16.80
N GLN A 212 19.97 12.88 -17.39
CA GLN A 212 19.16 11.88 -16.70
C GLN A 212 19.86 11.27 -15.49
N VAL A 213 19.13 11.15 -14.37
CA VAL A 213 19.58 10.50 -13.14
C VAL A 213 19.07 9.06 -13.11
N SER A 214 19.95 8.08 -12.93
CA SER A 214 19.63 6.64 -12.95
C SER A 214 20.03 5.92 -11.67
#